data_AF-A0A528N5Z2-F1
#
_entry.id   AF-A0A528N5Z2-F1
#
_cell.length_a   1.000
_cell.length_b   1.000
_cell.length_c   1.000
_cell.angle_alpha   90.00
_cell.angle_beta   90.00
_cell.angle_gamma   90.00
#
_symmetry.space_group_name_H-M   'P 1'
#
loop_
_entity.id
_entity.type
_entity.pdbx_description
1 polymer ?
#
loop_
_entity_poly.entity_id
_entity_poly.type
_entity_poly.pdbx_seq_one_letter_code
_entity_poly.pdbx_strand_id
1 'polypeptide(L)'
;FPRAEIEALGYNVEIYGQKGFNGVAILSKLRFDEVIRGLPGDDTDEQARFIEGVFSTDRGALRVASLYLPNGNPIDDEKKFSYKLSWMARLERRAEERLALEEALVLAGDYNV
;
A
#
# COMPACT_ATOMS: atom_id res chain seq x y z
N PHE A 1 -14.51 -8.97 -2.23
CA PHE A 1 -14.64 -7.54 -1.89
C PHE A 1 -15.72 -6.92 -2.79
N PRO A 2 -16.66 -6.12 -2.27
CA PRO A 2 -17.85 -5.66 -3.00
C PRO A 2 -17.56 -4.45 -3.91
N ARG A 3 -16.90 -4.71 -5.05
CA ARG A 3 -16.51 -3.67 -6.02
C ARG A 3 -17.73 -2.94 -6.60
N ALA A 4 -18.73 -3.68 -7.07
CA ALA A 4 -19.87 -3.12 -7.79
C ALA A 4 -20.68 -2.15 -6.93
N GLU A 5 -20.87 -2.47 -5.66
CA GLU A 5 -21.59 -1.65 -4.70
C GLU A 5 -20.85 -0.35 -4.39
N ILE A 6 -19.52 -0.40 -4.27
CA ILE A 6 -18.68 0.78 -4.06
C ILE A 6 -18.65 1.68 -5.30
N GLU A 7 -18.54 1.07 -6.49
CA GLU A 7 -18.59 1.79 -7.76
C GLU A 7 -19.97 2.43 -8.00
N ALA A 8 -21.06 1.77 -7.58
CA ALA A 8 -22.41 2.34 -7.61
C ALA A 8 -22.56 3.57 -6.69
N LEU A 9 -21.74 3.70 -5.64
CA LEU A 9 -21.64 4.91 -4.81
C LEU A 9 -20.76 6.02 -5.45
N GLY A 10 -20.28 5.81 -6.67
CA GLY A 10 -19.48 6.75 -7.44
C GLY A 10 -18.04 6.85 -6.98
N TYR A 11 -17.46 5.76 -6.47
CA TYR A 11 -16.02 5.66 -6.19
C TYR A 11 -15.35 4.80 -7.24
N ASN A 12 -14.12 5.16 -7.62
CA ASN A 12 -13.18 4.24 -8.24
C ASN A 12 -12.52 3.44 -7.12
N VAL A 13 -12.32 2.14 -7.32
CA VAL A 13 -11.76 1.26 -6.30
C VAL A 13 -10.66 0.40 -6.84
N GLU A 14 -9.56 0.32 -6.10
CA GLU A 14 -8.46 -0.57 -6.39
C GLU A 14 -8.07 -1.35 -5.15
N ILE A 15 -7.82 -2.64 -5.34
CA ILE A 15 -7.69 -3.62 -4.27
C ILE A 15 -6.48 -4.48 -4.55
N TYR A 16 -5.75 -4.81 -3.49
CA TYR A 16 -4.79 -5.91 -3.48
C TYR A 16 -5.12 -6.79 -2.28
N GLY A 17 -5.49 -8.05 -2.55
CA GLY A 17 -5.96 -8.98 -1.53
C GLY A 17 -5.50 -10.40 -1.80
N GLN A 18 -5.50 -11.22 -0.75
CA GLN A 18 -5.20 -12.65 -0.80
C GLN A 18 -6.28 -13.41 -0.02
N LYS A 19 -6.37 -14.73 -0.21
CA LYS A 19 -7.36 -15.55 0.49
C LYS A 19 -7.05 -15.59 2.00
N GLY A 20 -8.07 -15.34 2.82
CA GLY A 20 -8.04 -15.54 4.28
C GLY A 20 -7.57 -14.32 5.08
N PHE A 21 -6.36 -13.82 4.83
CA PHE A 21 -5.74 -12.77 5.64
C PHE A 21 -5.31 -11.56 4.81
N ASN A 22 -5.02 -10.44 5.49
CA ASN A 22 -4.55 -9.18 4.90
C ASN A 22 -5.55 -8.58 3.89
N GLY A 23 -5.05 -7.69 3.04
CA GLY A 23 -5.84 -6.97 2.05
C GLY A 23 -5.83 -5.47 2.29
N VAL A 24 -5.53 -4.73 1.24
CA VAL A 24 -5.54 -3.27 1.21
C VAL A 24 -6.34 -2.78 0.02
N ALA A 25 -6.94 -1.60 0.15
CA ALA A 25 -7.71 -0.98 -0.91
C ALA A 25 -7.60 0.54 -0.85
N ILE A 26 -7.70 1.16 -2.02
CA ILE A 26 -7.86 2.61 -2.16
C ILE A 26 -9.19 2.85 -2.86
N LEU A 27 -10.02 3.69 -2.26
CA LEU A 27 -11.28 4.16 -2.82
C LEU A 27 -11.15 5.66 -3.05
N SER A 28 -11.42 6.12 -4.26
CA SER A 28 -11.26 7.53 -4.63
C SER A 28 -12.40 8.03 -5.49
N LYS A 29 -12.79 9.30 -5.31
CA LYS A 29 -13.68 9.98 -6.26
C LYS A 29 -12.96 10.33 -7.57
N LEU A 30 -11.64 10.45 -7.54
CA LEU A 30 -10.80 10.62 -8.73
C LEU A 30 -10.51 9.26 -9.36
N ARG A 31 -10.29 9.23 -10.68
CA ARG A 31 -9.81 8.04 -11.38
C ARG A 31 -8.32 7.84 -11.08
N PHE A 32 -7.90 6.59 -11.04
CA PHE A 32 -6.50 6.23 -10.93
C PHE A 32 -5.82 6.44 -12.28
N ASP A 33 -4.68 7.13 -12.29
CA ASP A 33 -3.80 7.22 -13.44
C ASP A 33 -2.85 6.02 -13.50
N GLU A 34 -2.40 5.56 -12.33
CA GLU A 34 -1.51 4.40 -12.15
C GLU A 34 -1.89 3.66 -10.87
N VAL A 35 -1.71 2.34 -10.87
CA VAL A 35 -1.90 1.47 -9.70
C VAL A 35 -0.73 0.50 -9.58
N ILE A 36 -0.05 0.50 -8.43
CA ILE A 36 1.02 -0.46 -8.10
C ILE A 36 0.54 -1.33 -6.95
N ARG A 37 0.67 -2.65 -7.08
CA ARG A 37 0.29 -3.62 -6.05
C ARG A 37 1.54 -4.35 -5.57
N GLY A 38 1.65 -4.55 -4.27
CA GLY A 38 2.85 -5.09 -3.63
C GLY A 38 3.91 -4.01 -3.38
N LEU A 39 4.67 -4.18 -2.30
CA LEU A 39 5.76 -3.27 -1.95
C LEU A 39 7.02 -3.67 -2.74
N PRO A 40 7.59 -2.77 -3.57
CA PRO A 40 8.77 -3.10 -4.37
C PRO A 40 9.97 -3.55 -3.53
N GLY A 41 10.85 -4.35 -4.15
CA GLY A 41 12.13 -4.77 -3.56
C GLY A 41 12.18 -6.20 -3.01
N ASP A 42 11.12 -7.00 -3.18
CA ASP A 42 11.12 -8.46 -2.99
C ASP A 42 9.97 -9.10 -3.78
N ASP A 43 10.28 -9.69 -4.93
CA ASP A 43 9.28 -10.31 -5.82
C ASP A 43 8.73 -11.64 -5.27
N THR A 44 9.32 -12.17 -4.20
CA THR A 44 8.85 -13.39 -3.52
C THR A 44 7.82 -13.09 -2.42
N ASP A 45 7.61 -11.81 -2.07
CA ASP A 45 6.63 -11.40 -1.06
C ASP A 45 5.22 -11.35 -1.65
N GLU A 46 4.49 -12.45 -1.45
CA GLU A 46 3.10 -12.58 -1.92
C GLU A 46 2.07 -11.93 -0.98
N GLN A 47 2.48 -11.27 0.12
CA GLN A 47 1.51 -10.74 1.09
C GLN A 47 0.85 -9.45 0.60
N ALA A 48 -0.48 -9.47 0.59
CA ALA A 48 -1.33 -8.36 0.15
C ALA A 48 -1.41 -7.22 1.19
N ARG A 49 -0.31 -6.48 1.32
CA ARG A 49 -0.10 -5.46 2.38
C ARG A 49 0.16 -4.06 1.89
N PHE A 50 0.31 -3.85 0.58
CA PHE A 50 0.68 -2.55 0.02
C PHE A 50 0.07 -2.33 -1.35
N ILE A 51 -0.51 -1.15 -1.55
CA ILE A 51 -1.01 -0.68 -2.85
C ILE A 51 -0.77 0.82 -2.95
N GLU A 52 -0.37 1.29 -4.12
CA GLU A 52 -0.28 2.71 -4.46
C GLU A 52 -1.27 3.05 -5.57
N GLY A 53 -1.83 4.25 -5.49
CA GLY A 53 -2.57 4.89 -6.56
C GLY A 53 -2.01 6.27 -6.86
N VAL A 54 -1.93 6.61 -8.14
CA VAL A 54 -1.59 7.97 -8.59
C VAL A 54 -2.84 8.65 -9.11
N PHE A 55 -3.00 9.93 -8.75
CA PHE A 55 -4.15 10.74 -9.11
C PHE A 55 -3.69 12.10 -9.61
N SER A 56 -4.20 12.50 -10.77
CA SER A 56 -4.11 13.88 -11.26
C SER A 56 -5.05 14.77 -10.45
N THR A 57 -4.51 15.81 -9.83
CA THR A 57 -5.26 16.83 -9.07
C THR A 57 -5.06 18.22 -9.70
N ASP A 58 -5.82 19.20 -9.22
CA ASP A 58 -5.65 20.62 -9.60
C ASP A 58 -4.29 21.20 -9.18
N ARG A 59 -3.58 20.54 -8.26
CA ARG A 59 -2.25 20.92 -7.76
C ARG A 59 -1.13 20.04 -8.30
N GLY A 60 -1.41 19.17 -9.26
CA GLY A 60 -0.45 18.22 -9.84
C GLY A 60 -0.73 16.76 -9.44
N ALA A 61 0.24 15.89 -9.70
CA ALA A 61 0.12 14.47 -9.39
C ALA A 61 0.23 14.21 -7.88
N LEU A 62 -0.68 13.41 -7.34
CA LEU A 62 -0.69 12.92 -5.96
C LEU A 62 -0.55 11.41 -5.95
N ARG A 63 0.46 10.89 -5.26
CA ARG A 63 0.62 9.47 -4.97
C ARG A 63 0.08 9.17 -3.57
N VAL A 64 -0.79 8.18 -3.47
CA VAL A 64 -1.32 7.69 -2.19
C VAL A 64 -1.02 6.21 -2.07
N ALA A 65 -0.37 5.81 -0.98
CA ALA A 65 -0.20 4.42 -0.60
C ALA A 65 -1.16 4.05 0.52
N SER A 66 -1.77 2.88 0.40
CA SER A 66 -2.46 2.17 1.49
C SER A 66 -1.60 1.00 1.93
N LEU A 67 -1.20 0.98 3.21
CA LEU A 67 -0.34 -0.05 3.78
C LEU A 67 -0.96 -0.75 4.99
N TYR A 68 -0.60 -2.03 5.16
CA TYR A 68 -0.87 -2.83 6.35
C TYR A 68 0.40 -3.55 6.77
N LEU A 69 1.21 -2.87 7.59
CA LEU A 69 2.55 -3.29 7.98
C LEU A 69 2.49 -4.59 8.80
N PRO A 70 3.43 -5.54 8.60
CA PRO A 70 3.44 -6.79 9.37
C PRO A 70 3.50 -6.55 10.88
N ASN A 71 2.61 -7.19 11.65
CA ASN A 71 2.56 -7.02 13.10
C ASN A 71 3.89 -7.41 13.80
N GLY A 72 4.46 -8.55 13.38
CA GLY A 72 5.74 -9.04 13.89
C GLY A 72 5.69 -9.72 15.25
N ASN A 73 4.52 -9.88 15.89
CA ASN A 73 4.43 -10.60 17.17
C ASN A 73 4.43 -12.13 17.01
N PRO A 74 5.00 -12.85 18.00
CA PRO A 74 5.77 -12.30 19.13
C PRO A 74 7.20 -11.92 18.71
N ILE A 75 7.87 -11.05 19.48
CA ILE A 75 9.20 -10.51 19.12
C ILE A 75 10.31 -11.58 19.05
N ASP A 76 10.13 -12.69 19.76
CA ASP A 76 11.03 -13.85 19.78
C ASP A 76 10.80 -14.81 18.59
N ASP A 77 9.74 -14.61 17.79
CA ASP A 77 9.56 -15.29 16.52
C ASP A 77 10.47 -14.64 15.46
N GLU A 78 11.66 -15.22 15.31
CA GLU A 78 12.69 -14.75 14.38
C GLU A 78 12.16 -14.58 12.96
N LYS A 79 11.24 -15.43 12.50
CA LYS A 79 10.68 -15.34 11.15
C LYS A 79 9.74 -14.15 11.01
N LYS A 80 8.80 -13.97 11.94
CA LYS A 80 7.82 -12.87 11.86
C LYS A 80 8.43 -11.52 12.11
N PHE A 81 9.30 -11.41 13.11
CA PHE A 81 9.92 -10.15 13.44
C PHE A 81 10.95 -9.74 12.37
N SER A 82 11.75 -10.67 11.84
CA SER A 82 12.67 -10.36 10.73
C SER A 82 11.92 -9.95 9.46
N TYR A 83 10.77 -10.59 9.17
CA TYR A 83 9.91 -10.16 8.06
C TYR A 83 9.37 -8.73 8.27
N LYS A 84 8.94 -8.37 9.49
CA LYS A 84 8.55 -6.99 9.80
C LYS A 84 9.68 -6.00 9.52
N LEU A 85 10.89 -6.28 10.00
CA LEU A 85 12.04 -5.41 9.82
C LEU A 85 12.45 -5.27 8.34
N SER A 86 12.48 -6.38 7.58
CA SER A 86 12.81 -6.35 6.16
C SER A 86 11.75 -5.62 5.34
N TRP A 87 10.48 -5.73 5.72
CA TRP A 87 9.36 -4.99 5.12
C TRP A 87 9.46 -3.49 5.44
N MET A 88 9.78 -3.10 6.69
CA MET A 88 10.03 -1.70 7.07
C MET A 88 11.18 -1.08 6.27
N ALA A 89 12.29 -1.80 6.12
CA ALA A 89 13.42 -1.33 5.32
C ALA A 89 13.05 -1.15 3.84
N ARG A 90 12.16 -1.98 3.28
CA ARG A 90 11.62 -1.79 1.92
C ARG A 90 10.73 -0.55 1.84
N LEU A 91 9.87 -0.33 2.83
CA LEU A 91 9.00 0.85 2.87
C LEU A 91 9.81 2.14 2.94
N GLU A 92 10.85 2.17 3.77
CA GLU A 92 11.78 3.30 3.89
C GLU A 92 12.44 3.62 2.54
N ARG A 93 13.04 2.62 1.87
CA ARG A 93 13.62 2.82 0.53
C ARG A 93 12.59 3.33 -0.48
N ARG A 94 11.36 2.78 -0.46
CA ARG A 94 10.29 3.24 -1.34
C ARG A 94 9.96 4.71 -1.07
N ALA A 95 9.89 5.13 0.19
CA ALA A 95 9.66 6.52 0.56
C ALA A 95 10.79 7.44 0.09
N GLU A 96 12.05 7.04 0.28
CA GLU A 96 13.23 7.80 -0.19
C GLU A 96 13.22 7.99 -1.71
N GLU A 97 12.93 6.94 -2.48
CA GLU A 97 12.80 7.01 -3.94
C GLU A 97 11.74 8.03 -4.38
N ARG A 98 10.59 8.07 -3.69
CA ARG A 98 9.52 9.00 -4.02
C ARG A 98 9.86 10.43 -3.61
N LEU A 99 10.49 10.62 -2.44
CA LEU A 99 10.96 11.93 -1.97
C LEU A 99 12.00 12.53 -2.91
N ALA A 100 12.89 11.72 -3.48
CA ALA A 100 13.89 12.17 -4.45
C ALA A 100 13.28 12.69 -5.77
N LEU A 101 12.04 12.31 -6.08
CA LEU A 101 11.28 12.80 -7.23
C LEU A 101 10.43 14.04 -6.90
N GLU A 102 10.49 14.53 -5.65
CA GLU A 102 9.66 15.63 -5.13
C GLU A 102 8.15 15.41 -5.35
N GLU A 103 7.72 14.14 -5.40
CA GLU A 103 6.30 13.79 -5.58
C GLU A 103 5.50 14.09 -4.31
N ALA A 104 4.31 14.67 -4.48
CA ALA A 104 3.34 14.73 -3.40
C ALA A 104 2.92 13.30 -3.03
N LEU A 105 3.30 12.85 -1.82
CA LEU A 105 3.13 11.49 -1.35
C LEU A 105 2.36 11.43 -0.04
N VAL A 106 1.39 10.52 0.05
CA VAL A 106 0.76 10.10 1.30
C VAL A 106 1.04 8.62 1.51
N LEU A 107 1.68 8.28 2.64
CA LEU A 107 1.78 6.91 3.13
C LEU A 107 0.79 6.74 4.30
N ALA A 108 -0.32 6.06 4.06
CA ALA A 108 -1.38 5.90 5.05
C ALA A 108 -1.68 4.42 5.29
N GLY A 109 -1.98 4.08 6.55
CA GLY A 109 -2.29 2.69 6.89
C GLY A 109 -2.08 2.37 8.36
N ASP A 110 -2.12 1.08 8.65
CA ASP A 110 -1.78 0.54 9.97
C ASP A 110 -0.31 0.11 9.98
N TYR A 111 0.50 0.84 10.75
CA TYR A 111 1.93 0.63 10.87
C TYR A 111 2.30 -0.47 11.87
N ASN A 112 1.39 -0.94 12.72
CA ASN A 112 1.68 -1.99 13.70
C ASN A 112 2.98 -1.76 14.53
N VAL A 113 3.34 -0.51 14.84
CA VAL A 113 4.50 -0.15 15.67
C VAL A 113 4.03 0.20 17.07
#